data_AF-A0A0Q8D3L4-F1
#
_entry.id   AF-A0A0Q8D3L4-F1
#
_cell.length_a   1.000
_cell.length_b   1.000
_cell.length_c   1.000
_cell.angle_alpha   90.00
_cell.angle_beta   90.00
_cell.angle_gamma   90.00
#
_symmetry.space_group_name_H-M   'P 1'
#
loop_
_entity.id
_entity.type
_entity.pdbx_description
1 polymer ?
#
loop_
_entity_poly.entity_id
_entity_poly.type
_entity_poly.pdbx_seq_one_letter_code
_entity_poly.pdbx_strand_id
1 'polypeptide(L)'
;MRRLAALILALAPAWASAADSVCYGTPGKGRLEHGVQLPGSGRNFVPYSSVGVGLGRTYAHAKVRRSIVDAYAELARTRPATTYMYGESGWAVGGRIQPHRTHQNGLAVDFMVPVLDARGRSVALPTSIANRFGYDIEFDAQARYGELSIDFEAIADHLHAVQVAAAKQGVGISRVIFEPAYLPQLYRTRRGAYLKRHIRFMQGQAWVRHDEHYHIDFLLPCKPLRG
;
A
#
# COMPACT_ATOMS: atom_id res chain seq x y z
N MET A 1 40.86 -51.25 -9.84
CA MET A 1 40.27 -49.98 -10.31
C MET A 1 38.82 -49.89 -9.80
N ARG A 2 38.56 -49.11 -8.76
CA ARG A 2 37.19 -48.85 -8.26
C ARG A 2 36.91 -47.35 -8.44
N ARG A 3 36.01 -47.00 -9.36
CA ARG A 3 35.54 -45.62 -9.54
C ARG A 3 34.45 -45.36 -8.50
N LEU A 4 34.72 -44.48 -7.53
CA LEU A 4 33.68 -43.93 -6.67
C LEU A 4 32.91 -42.88 -7.47
N ALA A 5 31.62 -43.11 -7.70
CA ALA A 5 30.70 -42.09 -8.20
C ALA A 5 30.24 -41.26 -7.00
N ALA A 6 30.61 -39.98 -6.94
CA ALA A 6 30.11 -39.04 -5.97
C ALA A 6 28.70 -38.59 -6.39
N LEU A 7 27.69 -38.94 -5.59
CA LEU A 7 26.32 -38.48 -5.77
C LEU A 7 26.21 -37.07 -5.17
N ILE A 8 26.16 -36.05 -6.02
CA ILE A 8 25.89 -34.67 -5.58
C ILE A 8 24.39 -34.54 -5.35
N LEU A 9 23.98 -34.54 -4.09
CA LEU A 9 22.61 -34.28 -3.68
C LEU A 9 22.36 -32.76 -3.78
N ALA A 10 21.69 -32.31 -4.84
CA ALA A 10 21.27 -30.93 -4.98
C ALA A 10 20.20 -30.61 -3.92
N LEU A 11 20.58 -29.91 -2.84
CA LEU A 11 19.61 -29.28 -1.95
C LEU A 11 18.94 -28.14 -2.72
N ALA A 12 17.73 -28.40 -3.22
CA ALA A 12 16.83 -27.33 -3.62
C ALA A 12 16.49 -26.51 -2.36
N PRO A 13 16.59 -25.16 -2.40
CA PRO A 13 16.15 -24.35 -1.27
C PRO A 13 14.65 -24.62 -1.06
N ALA A 14 14.29 -25.04 0.14
CA ALA A 14 12.90 -25.09 0.55
C ALA A 14 12.42 -23.63 0.62
N TRP A 15 11.72 -23.18 -0.41
CA TRP A 15 10.89 -21.99 -0.30
C TRP A 15 9.81 -22.38 0.69
N ALA A 16 10.03 -22.07 1.97
CA ALA A 16 9.00 -22.17 2.97
C ALA A 16 7.80 -21.40 2.39
N SER A 17 6.74 -22.13 2.05
CA SER A 17 5.43 -21.51 1.93
C SER A 17 5.23 -20.80 3.25
N ALA A 18 5.39 -19.47 3.26
CA ALA A 18 5.06 -18.68 4.43
C ALA A 18 3.67 -19.17 4.84
N ALA A 19 3.55 -19.68 6.07
CA ALA A 19 2.25 -20.09 6.58
C ALA A 19 1.27 -18.95 6.29
N ASP A 20 0.09 -19.28 5.76
CA ASP A 20 -0.88 -18.25 5.41
C ASP A 20 -1.07 -17.32 6.61
N SER A 21 -0.92 -16.01 6.39
CA SER A 21 -1.09 -15.04 7.46
C SER A 21 -2.47 -15.21 8.09
N VAL A 22 -2.57 -14.95 9.39
CA VAL A 22 -3.85 -14.97 10.09
C VAL A 22 -4.05 -13.61 10.73
N CYS A 23 -5.07 -12.88 10.26
CA CYS A 23 -5.48 -11.64 10.91
C CYS A 23 -6.48 -11.92 12.04
N TYR A 24 -6.42 -11.11 13.09
CA TYR A 24 -7.33 -11.15 14.23
C TYR A 24 -7.93 -9.78 14.48
N GLY A 25 -9.21 -9.74 14.88
CA GLY A 25 -9.90 -8.52 15.26
C GLY A 25 -10.09 -7.53 14.11
N THR A 26 -10.03 -6.23 14.42
CA THR A 26 -10.27 -5.14 13.46
C THR A 26 -8.99 -4.35 13.20
N PRO A 27 -8.94 -3.50 12.15
CA PRO A 27 -7.77 -2.64 11.90
C PRO A 27 -7.39 -1.76 13.09
N GLY A 28 -8.34 -1.36 13.95
CA GLY A 28 -8.08 -0.52 15.14
C GLY A 28 -7.92 -1.26 16.46
N LYS A 29 -8.10 -2.59 16.47
CA LYS A 29 -7.89 -3.46 17.63
C LYS A 29 -7.64 -4.88 17.13
N GLY A 30 -6.39 -5.17 16.81
CA GLY A 30 -6.05 -6.38 16.07
C GLY A 30 -4.67 -6.95 16.33
N ARG A 31 -4.44 -8.13 15.75
CA ARG A 31 -3.17 -8.85 15.72
C ARG A 31 -2.98 -9.46 14.33
N LEU A 32 -1.75 -9.74 13.98
CA LEU A 32 -1.37 -10.47 12.78
C LEU A 32 -0.44 -11.63 13.16
N GLU A 33 -0.64 -12.80 12.57
CA GLU A 33 0.34 -13.89 12.60
C GLU A 33 0.91 -14.08 11.20
N HIS A 34 2.20 -14.39 11.13
CA HIS A 34 2.95 -14.55 9.88
C HIS A 34 2.77 -13.34 8.95
N GLY A 35 2.83 -12.13 9.51
CA GLY A 35 2.85 -10.91 8.71
C GLY A 35 4.05 -10.90 7.78
N VAL A 36 3.87 -10.35 6.60
CA VAL A 36 4.92 -10.28 5.58
C VAL A 36 5.19 -8.85 5.19
N GLN A 37 6.47 -8.52 5.03
CA GLN A 37 6.88 -7.18 4.67
C GLN A 37 6.61 -6.88 3.18
N LEU A 38 6.19 -5.65 2.88
CA LEU A 38 6.18 -5.12 1.53
C LEU A 38 7.62 -5.05 0.97
N PRO A 39 7.83 -5.31 -0.34
CA PRO A 39 9.17 -5.23 -0.93
C PRO A 39 9.76 -3.83 -0.83
N GLY A 40 11.06 -3.72 -0.52
CA GLY A 40 11.75 -2.43 -0.38
C GLY A 40 11.83 -1.58 -1.65
N SER A 41 11.49 -2.12 -2.82
CA SER A 41 11.26 -1.39 -4.07
C SER A 41 10.72 -2.33 -5.15
N GLY A 42 10.32 -1.75 -6.28
CA GLY A 42 10.09 -2.48 -7.54
C GLY A 42 10.30 -1.58 -8.75
N ARG A 43 9.83 -2.02 -9.93
CA ARG A 43 10.12 -1.36 -11.21
C ARG A 43 9.68 0.11 -11.28
N ASN A 44 8.58 0.46 -10.64
CA ASN A 44 8.00 1.80 -10.66
C ASN A 44 7.41 2.21 -9.30
N PHE A 45 7.85 1.56 -8.21
CA PHE A 45 7.44 1.93 -6.87
C PHE A 45 8.58 1.84 -5.86
N VAL A 46 8.49 2.67 -4.81
CA VAL A 46 9.42 2.72 -3.69
C VAL A 46 8.65 2.87 -2.36
N PRO A 47 9.24 2.57 -1.20
CA PRO A 47 8.70 2.97 0.10
C PRO A 47 8.76 4.49 0.29
N TYR A 48 7.89 4.99 1.16
CA TYR A 48 7.97 6.35 1.72
C TYR A 48 9.27 6.59 2.52
N SER A 49 9.84 5.54 3.13
CA SER A 49 11.04 5.64 3.95
C SER A 49 11.76 4.30 4.11
N SER A 50 13.02 4.21 3.70
CA SER A 50 13.87 3.04 3.97
C SER A 50 14.06 2.80 5.47
N VAL A 51 14.05 3.86 6.30
CA VAL A 51 14.11 3.74 7.77
C VAL A 51 12.81 3.11 8.29
N GLY A 52 11.66 3.56 7.80
CA GLY A 52 10.36 2.97 8.14
C GLY A 52 10.27 1.48 7.79
N VAL A 53 10.81 1.09 6.63
CA VAL A 53 10.97 -0.33 6.26
C VAL A 53 11.88 -1.05 7.24
N GLY A 54 13.07 -0.52 7.54
CA GLY A 54 14.02 -1.14 8.47
C GLY A 54 13.46 -1.33 9.89
N LEU A 55 12.62 -0.40 10.35
CA LEU A 55 11.93 -0.50 11.64
C LEU A 55 10.75 -1.50 11.63
N GLY A 56 10.36 -2.02 10.46
CA GLY A 56 9.30 -3.02 10.33
C GLY A 56 7.89 -2.45 10.34
N ARG A 57 7.69 -1.20 9.92
CA ARG A 57 6.36 -0.54 9.84
C ARG A 57 5.58 -0.87 8.55
N THR A 58 6.08 -1.82 7.77
CA THR A 58 5.61 -2.11 6.42
C THR A 58 5.17 -3.57 6.24
N TYR A 59 4.68 -4.19 7.31
CA TYR A 59 4.14 -5.54 7.29
C TYR A 59 2.63 -5.56 7.10
N ALA A 60 2.18 -6.47 6.25
CA ALA A 60 0.77 -6.69 5.94
C ALA A 60 0.45 -8.19 5.93
N HIS A 61 -0.83 -8.51 5.83
CA HIS A 61 -1.30 -9.87 5.57
C HIS A 61 -0.77 -10.35 4.20
N ALA A 62 -0.39 -11.62 4.09
CA ALA A 62 0.25 -12.17 2.87
C ALA A 62 -0.56 -11.96 1.59
N LYS A 63 -1.88 -12.17 1.66
CA LYS A 63 -2.79 -11.86 0.53
C LYS A 63 -2.79 -10.37 0.17
N VAL A 64 -2.80 -9.46 1.14
CA VAL A 64 -2.76 -8.00 0.90
C VAL A 64 -1.44 -7.62 0.23
N ARG A 65 -0.31 -8.11 0.74
CA ARG A 65 1.01 -7.91 0.13
C ARG A 65 1.04 -8.41 -1.31
N ARG A 66 0.49 -9.60 -1.60
CA ARG A 66 0.39 -10.12 -2.98
C ARG A 66 -0.44 -9.19 -3.87
N SER A 67 -1.62 -8.75 -3.41
CA SER A 67 -2.46 -7.81 -4.16
C SER A 67 -1.72 -6.53 -4.53
N ILE A 68 -0.95 -5.96 -3.60
CA ILE A 68 -0.18 -4.72 -3.83
C ILE A 68 0.94 -4.96 -4.84
N VAL A 69 1.70 -6.05 -4.69
CA VAL A 69 2.80 -6.38 -5.61
C VAL A 69 2.28 -6.68 -7.02
N ASP A 70 1.18 -7.42 -7.14
CA ASP A 70 0.54 -7.71 -8.43
C ASP A 70 -0.01 -6.43 -9.08
N ALA A 71 -0.57 -5.51 -8.28
CA ALA A 71 -1.01 -4.21 -8.78
C ALA A 71 0.17 -3.38 -9.31
N TYR A 72 1.29 -3.32 -8.58
CA TYR A 72 2.49 -2.64 -9.08
C TYR A 72 3.10 -3.30 -10.30
N ALA A 73 3.06 -4.63 -10.41
CA ALA A 73 3.52 -5.33 -11.62
C ALA A 73 2.69 -4.91 -12.85
N GLU A 74 1.38 -4.77 -12.70
CA GLU A 74 0.50 -4.28 -13.77
C GLU A 74 0.74 -2.79 -14.08
N LEU A 75 0.95 -1.96 -13.06
CA LEU A 75 1.25 -0.54 -13.25
C LEU A 75 2.63 -0.32 -13.88
N ALA A 76 3.62 -1.14 -13.58
CA ALA A 76 4.91 -1.09 -14.24
C ALA A 76 4.82 -1.41 -15.74
N ARG A 77 3.76 -2.10 -16.18
CA ARG A 77 3.48 -2.39 -17.58
C ARG A 77 2.66 -1.29 -18.25
N THR A 78 1.68 -0.73 -17.55
CA THR A 78 0.70 0.21 -18.12
C THR A 78 1.06 1.69 -17.89
N ARG A 79 1.86 1.98 -16.87
CA ARG A 79 2.36 3.31 -16.47
C ARG A 79 3.84 3.25 -16.02
N PRO A 80 4.75 2.80 -16.90
CA PRO A 80 6.15 2.59 -16.54
C PRO A 80 6.89 3.86 -16.07
N ALA A 81 6.43 5.04 -16.51
CA ALA A 81 7.04 6.32 -16.15
C ALA A 81 6.50 6.93 -14.85
N THR A 82 5.45 6.35 -14.24
CA THR A 82 4.88 6.86 -12.99
C THR A 82 5.64 6.29 -11.79
N THR A 83 6.07 7.16 -10.88
CA THR A 83 6.67 6.75 -9.60
C THR A 83 5.58 6.63 -8.54
N TYR A 84 5.35 5.42 -8.06
CA TYR A 84 4.43 5.13 -6.96
C TYR A 84 5.17 5.03 -5.63
N MET A 85 4.49 5.37 -4.54
CA MET A 85 5.05 5.26 -3.20
C MET A 85 4.04 4.64 -2.25
N TYR A 86 4.41 3.54 -1.59
CA TYR A 86 3.63 3.02 -0.48
C TYR A 86 4.13 3.62 0.85
N GLY A 87 3.20 3.89 1.76
CA GLY A 87 3.45 4.42 3.08
C GLY A 87 3.52 3.33 4.15
N GLU A 88 3.04 3.66 5.34
CA GLU A 88 2.99 2.74 6.47
C GLU A 88 1.91 1.69 6.31
N SER A 89 2.14 0.53 6.92
CA SER A 89 1.13 -0.51 7.13
C SER A 89 1.19 -0.92 8.60
N GLY A 90 1.38 -2.20 8.93
CA GLY A 90 1.47 -2.69 10.30
C GLY A 90 2.84 -3.25 10.68
N TRP A 91 2.89 -3.78 11.90
CA TRP A 91 3.97 -4.61 12.41
C TRP A 91 3.83 -6.07 11.96
N ALA A 92 4.93 -6.83 11.99
CA ALA A 92 4.93 -8.26 11.65
C ALA A 92 3.92 -9.09 12.45
N VAL A 93 3.67 -8.69 13.70
CA VAL A 93 2.69 -9.32 14.61
C VAL A 93 1.40 -8.51 14.77
N GLY A 94 1.23 -7.41 14.03
CA GLY A 94 0.12 -6.48 14.19
C GLY A 94 0.19 -5.70 15.52
N GLY A 95 -0.97 -5.31 16.05
CA GLY A 95 -1.07 -4.49 17.25
C GLY A 95 -0.88 -2.99 16.99
N ARG A 96 -0.96 -2.18 18.05
CA ARG A 96 -0.98 -0.72 17.96
C ARG A 96 0.33 -0.17 17.39
N ILE A 97 0.21 0.68 16.39
CA ILE A 97 1.32 1.41 15.76
C ILE A 97 1.11 2.90 15.96
N GLN A 98 1.87 3.55 16.85
CA GLN A 98 1.75 4.99 17.05
C GLN A 98 2.29 5.76 15.84
N PRO A 99 1.71 6.92 15.48
CA PRO A 99 0.54 7.56 16.09
C PRO A 99 -0.81 7.06 15.54
N HIS A 100 -0.81 6.05 14.66
CA HIS A 100 -2.01 5.54 14.00
C HIS A 100 -3.02 4.91 14.96
N ARG A 101 -4.29 5.03 14.59
CA ARG A 101 -5.40 4.35 15.26
C ARG A 101 -5.75 3.01 14.61
N THR A 102 -5.33 2.78 13.37
CA THR A 102 -5.59 1.57 12.58
C THR A 102 -4.32 0.72 12.42
N HIS A 103 -4.17 -0.02 11.31
CA HIS A 103 -2.97 -0.80 10.96
C HIS A 103 -2.63 -2.02 11.84
N GLN A 104 -3.52 -2.44 12.73
CA GLN A 104 -3.20 -3.44 13.76
C GLN A 104 -3.35 -4.90 13.33
N ASN A 105 -4.02 -5.20 12.20
CA ASN A 105 -4.31 -6.58 11.79
C ASN A 105 -3.78 -6.94 10.39
N GLY A 106 -2.91 -6.09 9.81
CA GLY A 106 -2.31 -6.33 8.50
C GLY A 106 -3.22 -6.10 7.30
N LEU A 107 -4.40 -5.49 7.50
CA LEU A 107 -5.38 -5.22 6.44
C LEU A 107 -5.50 -3.74 6.09
N ALA A 108 -4.52 -2.92 6.44
CA ALA A 108 -4.52 -1.50 6.18
C ALA A 108 -3.13 -1.10 5.66
N VAL A 109 -3.11 -0.27 4.61
CA VAL A 109 -1.88 0.21 3.97
C VAL A 109 -2.10 1.64 3.47
N ASP A 110 -1.16 2.52 3.78
CA ASP A 110 -1.09 3.88 3.25
C ASP A 110 -0.37 3.88 1.90
N PHE A 111 -0.73 4.81 1.03
CA PHE A 111 -0.07 5.07 -0.24
C PHE A 111 0.07 6.57 -0.41
N MET A 112 1.29 7.06 -0.61
CA MET A 112 1.50 8.48 -0.85
C MET A 112 0.90 8.84 -2.21
N VAL A 113 0.38 10.07 -2.33
CA VAL A 113 -0.16 10.53 -3.61
C VAL A 113 0.96 10.60 -4.66
N PRO A 114 0.80 9.99 -5.84
CA PRO A 114 1.71 10.22 -6.97
C PRO A 114 1.63 11.69 -7.39
N VAL A 115 2.78 12.29 -7.68
CA VAL A 115 2.89 13.72 -8.02
C VAL A 115 3.60 13.93 -9.35
N LEU A 116 3.29 15.06 -9.98
CA LEU A 116 3.96 15.60 -11.14
C LEU A 116 4.74 16.87 -10.74
N ASP A 117 5.93 17.05 -11.31
CA ASP A 117 6.67 18.32 -11.24
C ASP A 117 6.09 19.39 -12.19
N ALA A 118 6.65 20.60 -12.15
CA ALA A 118 6.25 21.71 -13.04
C ALA A 118 6.36 21.41 -14.55
N ARG A 119 7.09 20.36 -14.94
CA ARG A 119 7.22 19.89 -16.33
C ARG A 119 6.26 18.75 -16.65
N GLY A 120 5.34 18.42 -15.74
CA GLY A 120 4.40 17.31 -15.89
C GLY A 120 5.03 15.93 -15.78
N ARG A 121 6.24 15.81 -15.22
CA ARG A 121 6.93 14.52 -15.06
C ARG A 121 6.61 13.93 -13.70
N SER A 122 6.33 12.63 -13.66
CA SER A 122 6.13 11.93 -12.39
C SER A 122 7.45 11.84 -11.63
N VAL A 123 7.39 12.22 -10.35
CA VAL A 123 8.53 12.18 -9.42
C VAL A 123 8.07 11.56 -8.10
N ALA A 124 9.03 11.12 -7.28
CA ALA A 124 8.73 10.72 -5.91
C ALA A 124 8.24 11.95 -5.10
N LEU A 125 7.21 11.76 -4.27
CA LEU A 125 6.83 12.75 -3.27
C LEU A 125 8.04 12.98 -2.34
N PRO A 126 8.42 14.24 -2.03
CA PRO A 126 9.57 14.50 -1.17
C PRO A 126 9.39 13.92 0.23
N THR A 127 10.35 13.10 0.67
CA THR A 127 10.34 12.48 2.00
C THR A 127 11.62 12.80 2.76
N SER A 128 11.49 13.27 3.99
CA SER A 128 12.60 13.52 4.90
C SER A 128 12.15 13.34 6.34
N ILE A 129 13.06 13.27 7.30
CA ILE A 129 12.68 13.26 8.73
C ILE A 129 11.90 14.55 9.09
N ALA A 130 12.27 15.69 8.48
CA ALA A 130 11.69 17.00 8.78
C ALA A 130 10.21 17.13 8.38
N ASN A 131 9.73 16.37 7.39
CA ASN A 131 8.31 16.32 7.01
C ASN A 131 7.66 14.97 7.34
N ARG A 132 8.22 14.27 8.33
CA ARG A 132 7.79 12.92 8.78
C ARG A 132 7.61 11.96 7.62
N PHE A 133 8.58 11.94 6.71
CA PHE A 133 8.64 11.12 5.52
C PHE A 133 7.46 11.36 4.55
N GLY A 134 7.05 12.61 4.42
CA GLY A 134 5.99 13.07 3.52
C GLY A 134 4.62 13.23 4.18
N TYR A 135 4.43 12.74 5.41
CA TYR A 135 3.15 12.83 6.14
C TYR A 135 2.83 14.21 6.71
N ASP A 136 3.78 15.16 6.73
CA ASP A 136 3.52 16.56 7.09
C ASP A 136 3.45 17.48 5.84
N ILE A 137 3.34 16.92 4.63
CA ILE A 137 3.03 17.71 3.44
C ILE A 137 1.55 18.06 3.47
N GLU A 138 1.20 19.30 3.15
CA GLU A 138 -0.18 19.74 2.97
C GLU A 138 -0.36 20.28 1.56
N PHE A 139 -1.19 19.62 0.76
CA PHE A 139 -1.60 20.12 -0.54
C PHE A 139 -2.71 21.18 -0.38
N ASP A 140 -2.74 22.15 -1.30
CA ASP A 140 -3.77 23.19 -1.32
C ASP A 140 -5.10 22.69 -1.90
N ALA A 141 -6.12 23.54 -1.94
CA ALA A 141 -7.44 23.19 -2.50
C ALA A 141 -7.41 22.85 -4.01
N GLN A 142 -6.31 23.17 -4.70
CA GLN A 142 -6.07 22.84 -6.10
C GLN A 142 -5.17 21.61 -6.27
N ALA A 143 -4.87 20.90 -5.17
CA ALA A 143 -4.00 19.74 -5.10
C ALA A 143 -2.55 20.04 -5.51
N ARG A 144 -2.01 21.18 -5.06
CA ARG A 144 -0.63 21.62 -5.30
C ARG A 144 0.17 21.76 -4.00
N TYR A 145 1.47 21.52 -4.10
CA TYR A 145 2.46 21.75 -3.05
C TYR A 145 3.76 22.26 -3.68
N GLY A 146 3.99 23.58 -3.58
CA GLY A 146 5.05 24.24 -4.35
C GLY A 146 4.86 24.00 -5.86
N GLU A 147 5.89 23.45 -6.51
CA GLU A 147 5.88 23.10 -7.94
C GLU A 147 5.27 21.71 -8.23
N LEU A 148 4.79 21.01 -7.20
CA LEU A 148 4.20 19.68 -7.34
C LEU A 148 2.67 19.78 -7.48
N SER A 149 2.10 18.87 -8.25
CA SER A 149 0.65 18.65 -8.34
C SER A 149 0.32 17.17 -8.28
N ILE A 150 -0.84 16.82 -7.71
CA ILE A 150 -1.28 15.42 -7.62
C ILE A 150 -1.64 14.86 -9.00
N ASP A 151 -1.08 13.69 -9.34
CA ASP A 151 -1.49 12.91 -10.52
C ASP A 151 -2.73 12.05 -10.19
N PHE A 152 -3.91 12.63 -10.37
CA PHE A 152 -5.17 11.92 -10.12
C PHE A 152 -5.36 10.70 -11.01
N GLU A 153 -4.86 10.71 -12.25
CA GLU A 153 -4.95 9.54 -13.14
C GLU A 153 -4.11 8.38 -12.58
N ALA A 154 -2.92 8.67 -12.03
CA ALA A 154 -2.10 7.65 -11.38
C ALA A 154 -2.75 7.06 -10.12
N ILE A 155 -3.39 7.88 -9.27
CA ILE A 155 -4.18 7.39 -8.12
C ILE A 155 -5.29 6.46 -8.62
N ALA A 156 -6.02 6.90 -9.64
CA ALA A 156 -7.19 6.18 -10.14
C ALA A 156 -6.81 4.83 -10.76
N ASP A 157 -5.72 4.78 -11.54
CA ASP A 157 -5.18 3.55 -12.09
C ASP A 157 -4.62 2.63 -10.99
N HIS A 158 -3.99 3.18 -9.95
CA HIS A 158 -3.53 2.39 -8.81
C HIS A 158 -4.67 1.75 -8.04
N LEU A 159 -5.72 2.51 -7.67
CA LEU A 159 -6.89 1.98 -6.99
C LEU A 159 -7.59 0.88 -7.81
N HIS A 160 -7.70 1.08 -9.13
CA HIS A 160 -8.22 0.06 -10.03
C HIS A 160 -7.34 -1.20 -10.05
N ALA A 161 -6.02 -1.05 -10.18
CA ALA A 161 -5.09 -2.18 -10.20
C ALA A 161 -5.12 -2.96 -8.87
N VAL A 162 -5.15 -2.27 -7.73
CA VAL A 162 -5.27 -2.89 -6.40
C VAL A 162 -6.60 -3.63 -6.27
N GLN A 163 -7.73 -3.04 -6.69
CA GLN A 163 -9.04 -3.70 -6.65
C GLN A 163 -9.03 -5.00 -7.48
N VAL A 164 -8.51 -4.96 -8.71
CA VAL A 164 -8.43 -6.14 -9.59
C VAL A 164 -7.50 -7.20 -9.01
N ALA A 165 -6.33 -6.82 -8.51
CA ALA A 165 -5.37 -7.74 -7.92
C ALA A 165 -5.91 -8.36 -6.61
N ALA A 166 -6.54 -7.55 -5.76
CA ALA A 166 -7.15 -8.00 -4.52
C ALA A 166 -8.26 -9.02 -4.77
N ALA A 167 -9.13 -8.77 -5.75
CA ALA A 167 -10.17 -9.72 -6.13
C ALA A 167 -9.60 -11.09 -6.53
N LYS A 168 -8.48 -11.13 -7.28
CA LYS A 168 -7.80 -12.40 -7.65
C LYS A 168 -7.27 -13.16 -6.44
N GLN A 169 -6.93 -12.47 -5.36
CA GLN A 169 -6.46 -13.06 -4.10
C GLN A 169 -7.62 -13.42 -3.15
N GLY A 170 -8.87 -13.18 -3.55
CA GLY A 170 -10.05 -13.32 -2.69
C GLY A 170 -10.09 -12.28 -1.56
N VAL A 171 -9.53 -11.10 -1.79
CA VAL A 171 -9.47 -9.97 -0.85
C VAL A 171 -10.42 -8.89 -1.35
N GLY A 172 -11.27 -8.37 -0.47
CA GLY A 172 -12.09 -7.19 -0.77
C GLY A 172 -11.36 -5.89 -0.42
N ILE A 173 -11.88 -4.76 -0.91
CA ILE A 173 -11.58 -3.43 -0.35
C ILE A 173 -12.81 -2.99 0.45
N SER A 174 -12.63 -2.76 1.75
CA SER A 174 -13.71 -2.32 2.63
C SER A 174 -14.01 -0.84 2.44
N ARG A 175 -12.95 -0.02 2.40
CA ARG A 175 -13.04 1.42 2.12
C ARG A 175 -11.68 1.99 1.74
N VAL A 176 -11.72 3.16 1.13
CA VAL A 176 -10.56 4.02 0.90
C VAL A 176 -10.78 5.33 1.66
N ILE A 177 -9.76 5.78 2.39
CA ILE A 177 -9.74 7.10 3.03
C ILE A 177 -8.84 7.99 2.18
N PHE A 178 -9.39 9.10 1.70
CA PHE A 178 -8.71 10.09 0.89
C PHE A 178 -9.39 11.43 1.14
N GLU A 179 -8.68 12.54 0.89
CA GLU A 179 -9.19 13.89 1.06
C GLU A 179 -10.52 14.10 0.30
N PRO A 180 -11.65 14.33 1.00
CA PRO A 180 -12.95 14.50 0.37
C PRO A 180 -12.99 15.63 -0.67
N ALA A 181 -12.22 16.71 -0.45
CA ALA A 181 -12.14 17.84 -1.39
C ALA A 181 -11.57 17.44 -2.77
N TYR A 182 -10.80 16.36 -2.85
CA TYR A 182 -10.18 15.87 -4.08
C TYR A 182 -10.99 14.81 -4.83
N LEU A 183 -12.03 14.24 -4.21
CA LEU A 183 -12.89 13.26 -4.87
C LEU A 183 -13.48 13.77 -6.19
N PRO A 184 -13.93 15.04 -6.33
CA PRO A 184 -14.38 15.55 -7.62
C PRO A 184 -13.31 15.50 -8.72
N GLN A 185 -12.04 15.76 -8.40
CA GLN A 185 -10.93 15.66 -9.36
C GLN A 185 -10.63 14.19 -9.69
N LEU A 186 -10.55 13.32 -8.68
CA LEU A 186 -10.35 11.88 -8.87
C LEU A 186 -11.44 11.26 -9.76
N TYR A 187 -12.68 11.71 -9.62
CA TYR A 187 -13.81 11.23 -10.40
C TYR A 187 -13.88 11.75 -11.84
N ARG A 188 -13.10 12.77 -12.21
CA ARG A 188 -12.97 13.23 -13.59
C ARG A 188 -11.96 12.40 -14.41
N THR A 189 -11.18 11.55 -13.74
CA THR A 189 -10.22 10.67 -14.41
C THR A 189 -10.89 9.63 -15.29
N ARG A 190 -10.11 8.98 -16.16
CA ARG A 190 -10.62 7.88 -17.02
C ARG A 190 -11.26 6.74 -16.22
N ARG A 191 -10.76 6.46 -15.01
CA ARG A 191 -11.29 5.44 -14.11
C ARG A 191 -12.35 5.97 -13.14
N GLY A 192 -12.65 7.28 -13.13
CA GLY A 192 -13.53 7.90 -12.16
C GLY A 192 -14.92 7.25 -12.05
N ALA A 193 -15.55 6.92 -13.18
CA ALA A 193 -16.83 6.23 -13.21
C ALA A 193 -16.76 4.80 -12.64
N TYR A 194 -15.65 4.09 -12.87
CA TYR A 194 -15.40 2.78 -12.26
C TYR A 194 -15.25 2.93 -10.74
N LEU A 195 -14.44 3.88 -10.28
CA LEU A 195 -14.19 4.10 -8.86
C LEU A 195 -15.47 4.42 -8.09
N LYS A 196 -16.33 5.29 -8.63
CA LYS A 196 -17.64 5.59 -8.02
C LYS A 196 -18.52 4.35 -7.77
N ARG A 197 -18.41 3.35 -8.65
CA ARG A 197 -19.25 2.13 -8.58
C ARG A 197 -18.65 1.04 -7.69
N HIS A 198 -17.33 0.96 -7.59
CA HIS A 198 -16.66 -0.20 -7.00
C HIS A 198 -15.84 0.12 -5.75
N ILE A 199 -15.51 1.39 -5.50
CA ILE A 199 -14.71 1.81 -4.35
C ILE A 199 -15.56 2.65 -3.41
N ARG A 200 -15.59 2.24 -2.15
CA ARG A 200 -16.25 3.00 -1.08
C ARG A 200 -15.27 4.00 -0.47
N PHE A 201 -15.35 5.26 -0.87
CA PHE A 201 -14.60 6.33 -0.21
C PHE A 201 -15.29 6.75 1.10
N MET A 202 -14.51 7.01 2.14
CA MET A 202 -15.01 7.56 3.40
C MET A 202 -15.52 8.99 3.17
N GLN A 203 -16.77 9.27 3.57
CA GLN A 203 -17.46 10.55 3.33
C GLN A 203 -17.30 11.57 4.47
N GLY A 204 -16.60 11.21 5.55
CA GLY A 204 -16.41 12.07 6.73
C GLY A 204 -14.98 12.59 6.83
N GLN A 205 -14.80 13.70 7.55
CA GLN A 205 -13.46 14.22 7.85
C GLN A 205 -12.69 13.21 8.70
N ALA A 206 -11.52 12.82 8.22
CA ALA A 206 -10.56 12.11 9.04
C ALA A 206 -10.00 13.07 10.11
N TRP A 207 -9.55 12.53 11.25
CA TRP A 207 -8.98 13.33 12.34
C TRP A 207 -7.69 14.08 11.96
N VAL A 208 -6.99 13.58 10.93
CA VAL A 208 -5.84 14.19 10.28
C VAL A 208 -6.21 14.35 8.80
N ARG A 209 -5.80 15.41 8.12
CA ARG A 209 -5.96 15.51 6.66
C ARG A 209 -5.20 14.36 5.97
N HIS A 210 -5.72 13.89 4.85
CA HIS A 210 -5.13 12.79 4.05
C HIS A 210 -5.05 13.28 2.61
N ASP A 211 -4.35 14.39 2.40
CA ASP A 211 -4.19 15.02 1.09
C ASP A 211 -2.87 14.61 0.42
N GLU A 212 -1.91 14.20 1.24
CA GLU A 212 -0.58 13.70 0.91
C GLU A 212 -0.51 12.18 0.77
N HIS A 213 -1.53 11.46 1.26
CA HIS A 213 -1.65 10.02 1.10
C HIS A 213 -3.12 9.57 1.07
N TYR A 214 -3.36 8.35 0.59
CA TYR A 214 -4.64 7.66 0.73
C TYR A 214 -4.43 6.32 1.42
N HIS A 215 -5.41 5.93 2.22
CA HIS A 215 -5.39 4.71 3.02
C HIS A 215 -6.38 3.70 2.45
N ILE A 216 -5.94 2.46 2.25
CA ILE A 216 -6.81 1.37 1.82
C ILE A 216 -7.00 0.39 2.97
N ASP A 217 -8.26 0.25 3.41
CA ASP A 217 -8.69 -0.83 4.29
C ASP A 217 -9.14 -2.01 3.43
N PHE A 218 -8.40 -3.12 3.50
CA PHE A 218 -8.71 -4.40 2.88
C PHE A 218 -9.69 -5.20 3.74
N LEU A 219 -10.41 -6.13 3.09
CA LEU A 219 -11.41 -6.98 3.72
C LEU A 219 -11.04 -8.45 3.54
N LEU A 220 -10.80 -9.13 4.67
CA LEU A 220 -10.65 -10.57 4.80
C LEU A 220 -11.38 -11.05 6.06
N PRO A 221 -11.84 -12.31 6.10
CA PRO A 221 -12.41 -12.89 7.31
C PRO A 221 -11.31 -13.11 8.35
N CYS A 222 -11.20 -12.20 9.32
CA CYS A 222 -10.27 -12.34 10.44
C CYS A 222 -10.87 -13.18 11.57
N LYS A 223 -9.99 -13.88 12.30
CA LYS A 223 -10.39 -14.58 13.53
C LYS A 223 -10.77 -13.58 14.62
N PRO A 224 -11.63 -13.96 15.59
CA PRO A 224 -11.88 -13.11 16.76
C PRO A 224 -10.58 -12.86 17.54
N LEU A 225 -10.37 -11.63 17.99
CA LEU A 225 -9.28 -11.31 18.91
C LEU A 225 -9.67 -11.85 20.30
N ARG A 226 -9.16 -13.03 20.65
CA ARG A 226 -9.26 -13.56 22.02
C ARG A 226 -8.18 -12.90 22.88
N GLY A 227 -8.58 -12.45 24.06
CA GLY A 227 -7.72 -11.77 25.04
C GLY A 227 -6.62 -12.66 25.57
#